data_AF-A0A7C4T1M0-F1
#
_entry.id   AF-A0A7C4T1M0-F1
#
_cell.length_a   1.000
_cell.length_b   1.000
_cell.length_c   1.000
_cell.angle_alpha   90.00
_cell.angle_beta   90.00
_cell.angle_gamma   90.00
#
_symmetry.space_group_name_H-M   'P 1'
#
loop_
_entity.id
_entity.type
_entity.pdbx_description
1 polymer ?
#
loop_
_entity_poly.entity_id
_entity_poly.type
_entity_poly.pdbx_seq_one_letter_code
_entity_poly.pdbx_strand_id
1 'polypeptide(L)'
;MDKTSFTLDTEITLHNGDGLCFFADNNLAGTTVNGVEGRRIRPRSMQGICAGMKIYRNLDIEFSRKLSKVPAERKIKVSITLREIPDGIQIEGCDEDGVVAVAEHPVAKQPADKPEQARKTIETQLAKLGNTIFECLDVRVELSTMYFFPTAVLNEMRRKIVQKLTEVRLASRKPAAMSKRVTESFVRYPEKQIGYCGNVLNEKARHFYRKHGVEVVEPAAEAGLVMKGRQVMTTKYCLREQLGLCTGASSGTAAETMFLVDEEGRTFRLEFQCGFCGMAVFCE
;
A
#
# COMPACT_ATOMS: atom_id res chain seq x y z
N MET A 1 39.36 3.87 7.88
CA MET A 1 38.96 4.02 6.47
C MET A 1 40.14 3.60 5.62
N ASP A 2 39.93 2.88 4.53
CA ASP A 2 40.97 2.56 3.54
C ASP A 2 40.47 2.90 2.13
N LYS A 3 41.21 2.50 1.08
CA LYS A 3 40.87 2.83 -0.31
C LYS A 3 39.55 2.22 -0.80
N THR A 4 39.04 1.19 -0.14
CA THR A 4 37.90 0.38 -0.64
C THR A 4 36.79 0.19 0.39
N SER A 5 36.95 0.71 1.61
CA SER A 5 36.02 0.51 2.72
C SER A 5 36.09 1.61 3.77
N PHE A 6 34.99 1.76 4.50
CA PHE A 6 34.90 2.63 5.66
C PHE A 6 34.32 1.84 6.85
N THR A 7 34.46 2.41 8.05
CA THR A 7 33.95 1.80 9.27
C THR A 7 32.86 2.70 9.83
N LEU A 8 31.72 2.11 10.18
CA LEU A 8 30.65 2.82 10.87
C LEU A 8 30.97 2.96 12.36
N ASP A 9 30.65 4.13 12.91
CA ASP A 9 30.75 4.41 14.34
C ASP A 9 29.51 3.90 15.12
N THR A 10 28.46 3.47 14.41
CA THR A 10 27.23 2.93 14.97
C THR A 10 27.19 1.40 14.92
N GLU A 11 26.32 0.80 15.73
CA GLU A 11 26.02 -0.65 15.69
C GLU A 11 24.94 -1.04 14.65
N ILE A 12 24.52 -0.09 13.81
CA ILE A 12 23.53 -0.36 12.76
C ILE A 12 24.08 -1.42 11.81
N THR A 13 23.31 -2.51 11.66
CA THR A 13 23.64 -3.60 10.74
C THR A 13 23.25 -3.22 9.32
N LEU A 14 24.20 -3.34 8.39
CA LEU A 14 23.97 -3.21 6.95
C LEU A 14 24.10 -4.58 6.28
N HIS A 15 23.51 -4.68 5.10
CA HIS A 15 23.51 -5.89 4.28
C HIS A 15 24.02 -5.60 2.88
N ASN A 16 24.58 -6.63 2.23
CA ASN A 16 24.97 -6.54 0.83
C ASN A 16 23.74 -6.24 -0.05
N GLY A 17 23.81 -5.18 -0.84
CA GLY A 17 22.72 -4.64 -1.66
C GLY A 17 21.96 -3.47 -1.03
N ASP A 18 22.28 -3.07 0.20
CA ASP A 18 21.73 -1.85 0.79
C ASP A 18 22.15 -0.60 0.01
N GLY A 19 21.28 0.40 0.01
CA GLY A 19 21.56 1.73 -0.51
C GLY A 19 21.97 2.67 0.62
N LEU A 20 23.04 3.42 0.35
CA LEU A 20 23.55 4.47 1.23
C LEU A 20 23.52 5.81 0.49
N CYS A 21 23.16 6.87 1.21
CA CYS A 21 23.29 8.23 0.74
C CYS A 21 23.99 9.12 1.78
N PHE A 22 24.64 10.17 1.28
CA PHE A 22 25.43 11.10 2.08
C PHE A 22 25.59 12.42 1.33
N PHE A 23 25.95 13.49 2.05
CA PHE A 23 26.18 14.79 1.44
C PHE A 23 27.67 14.99 1.18
N ALA A 24 28.05 15.08 -0.10
CA ALA A 24 29.39 15.46 -0.55
C ALA A 24 29.31 16.86 -1.17
N ASP A 25 30.04 17.83 -0.64
CA ASP A 25 30.05 19.22 -1.11
C ASP A 25 28.64 19.84 -1.25
N ASN A 26 27.79 19.63 -0.25
CA ASN A 26 26.37 20.03 -0.21
C ASN A 26 25.46 19.39 -1.28
N ASN A 27 25.95 18.40 -2.03
CA ASN A 27 25.15 17.61 -2.97
C ASN A 27 24.85 16.22 -2.41
N LEU A 28 23.63 15.72 -2.64
CA LEU A 28 23.25 14.37 -2.26
C LEU A 28 23.93 13.36 -3.21
N ALA A 29 24.85 12.58 -2.67
CA ALA A 29 25.49 11.46 -3.35
C ALA A 29 25.04 10.14 -2.71
N GLY A 30 25.32 9.02 -3.39
CA GLY A 30 24.98 7.71 -2.85
C GLY A 30 25.80 6.58 -3.47
N THR A 31 25.80 5.44 -2.80
CA THR A 31 26.44 4.20 -3.23
C THR A 31 25.64 3.01 -2.73
N THR A 32 25.82 1.84 -3.36
CA THR A 32 25.34 0.57 -2.82
C THR A 32 26.41 -0.09 -1.95
N VAL A 33 25.99 -0.91 -1.00
CA VAL A 33 26.86 -1.79 -0.22
C VAL A 33 27.13 -3.06 -1.01
N ASN A 34 28.40 -3.40 -1.24
CA ASN A 34 28.82 -4.62 -1.91
C ASN A 34 29.31 -5.71 -0.93
N GLY A 35 29.66 -5.32 0.30
CA GLY A 35 30.11 -6.25 1.33
C GLY A 35 30.12 -5.63 2.71
N VAL A 36 29.91 -6.47 3.73
CA VAL A 36 29.85 -6.07 5.13
C VAL A 36 30.66 -7.07 5.96
N GLU A 37 31.61 -6.56 6.73
CA GLU A 37 32.43 -7.30 7.70
C GLU A 37 32.32 -6.62 9.07
N GLY A 38 31.31 -7.00 9.84
CA GLY A 38 30.96 -6.30 11.08
C GLY A 38 30.60 -4.84 10.80
N ARG A 39 31.36 -3.90 11.39
CA ARG A 39 31.19 -2.45 11.16
C ARG A 39 31.93 -1.93 9.93
N ARG A 40 32.71 -2.76 9.25
CA ARG A 40 33.47 -2.39 8.05
C ARG A 40 32.62 -2.63 6.80
N ILE A 41 32.36 -1.56 6.07
CA ILE A 41 31.47 -1.54 4.91
C ILE A 41 32.30 -1.34 3.65
N ARG A 42 32.13 -2.23 2.67
CA ARG A 42 32.67 -2.09 1.31
C ARG A 42 31.57 -1.55 0.41
N PRO A 43 31.57 -0.25 0.09
CA PRO A 43 30.65 0.30 -0.88
C PRO A 43 31.08 -0.05 -2.31
N ARG A 44 30.16 0.10 -3.28
CA ARG A 44 30.47 0.05 -4.70
C ARG A 44 31.44 1.16 -5.13
N SER A 45 31.32 2.34 -4.55
CA SER A 45 32.24 3.47 -4.76
C SER A 45 32.54 4.19 -3.46
N MET A 46 33.81 4.56 -3.25
CA MET A 46 34.26 5.44 -2.16
C MET A 46 34.19 6.93 -2.53
N GLN A 47 33.74 7.26 -3.74
CA GLN A 47 33.71 8.64 -4.22
C GLN A 47 32.81 9.50 -3.34
N GLY A 48 33.37 10.59 -2.81
CA GLY A 48 32.67 11.52 -1.92
C GLY A 48 32.53 11.06 -0.47
N ILE A 49 33.02 9.87 -0.09
CA ILE A 49 32.98 9.38 1.29
C ILE A 49 34.25 9.79 2.02
N CYS A 50 34.09 10.55 3.11
CA CYS A 50 35.19 10.99 3.97
C CYS A 50 34.95 10.57 5.43
N ALA A 51 36.05 10.46 6.21
CA ALA A 51 35.94 10.18 7.64
C ALA A 51 35.17 11.29 8.37
N GLY A 52 34.32 10.91 9.34
CA GLY A 52 33.46 11.83 10.06
C GLY A 52 32.16 12.22 9.33
N MET A 53 31.95 11.72 8.10
CA MET A 53 30.73 11.95 7.34
C MET A 53 29.55 11.16 7.92
N LYS A 54 28.38 11.80 7.98
CA LYS A 54 27.12 11.12 8.28
C LYS A 54 26.66 10.32 7.06
N ILE A 55 26.48 9.03 7.25
CA ILE A 55 25.94 8.12 6.24
C ILE A 55 24.48 7.80 6.60
N TYR A 56 23.60 7.92 5.62
CA TYR A 56 22.19 7.55 5.71
C TYR A 56 21.93 6.29 4.91
N ARG A 57 21.01 5.44 5.38
CA ARG A 57 20.53 4.27 4.63
C ARG A 57 19.23 4.67 3.92
N ASN A 58 19.23 4.67 2.59
CA ASN A 58 18.04 4.99 1.79
C ASN A 58 17.38 3.74 1.18
N LEU A 59 18.04 2.58 1.23
CA LEU A 59 17.47 1.29 0.87
C LEU A 59 17.93 0.21 1.84
N ASP A 60 16.98 -0.43 2.50
CA ASP A 60 17.18 -1.67 3.25
C ASP A 60 16.71 -2.85 2.40
N ILE A 61 17.67 -3.60 1.85
CA ILE A 61 17.34 -4.68 0.90
C ILE A 61 16.68 -5.87 1.60
N GLU A 62 17.03 -6.14 2.85
CA GLU A 62 16.41 -7.21 3.62
C GLU A 62 14.98 -6.85 4.01
N PHE A 63 14.76 -5.63 4.49
CA PHE A 63 13.43 -5.13 4.79
C PHE A 63 12.54 -5.15 3.55
N SER A 64 13.06 -4.68 2.41
CA SER A 64 12.34 -4.69 1.13
C SER A 64 11.97 -6.11 0.70
N ARG A 65 12.90 -7.08 0.84
CA ARG A 65 12.62 -8.50 0.57
C ARG A 65 11.60 -9.10 1.54
N LYS A 66 11.66 -8.75 2.84
CA LYS A 66 10.69 -9.19 3.84
C LYS A 66 9.29 -8.68 3.49
N LEU A 67 9.16 -7.39 3.17
CA LEU A 67 7.89 -6.77 2.78
C LEU A 67 7.33 -7.36 1.48
N SER A 68 8.20 -7.70 0.52
CA SER A 68 7.79 -8.29 -0.76
C SER A 68 7.31 -9.74 -0.63
N LYS A 69 7.77 -10.46 0.40
CA LYS A 69 7.42 -11.89 0.62
C LYS A 69 6.25 -12.09 1.57
N VAL A 70 6.06 -11.18 2.52
CA VAL A 70 5.00 -11.27 3.53
C VAL A 70 3.94 -10.23 3.21
N PRO A 71 2.83 -10.59 2.55
CA PRO A 71 1.68 -9.70 2.51
C PRO A 71 1.27 -9.40 3.95
N ALA A 72 1.04 -8.13 4.27
CA ALA A 72 0.49 -7.75 5.56
C ALA A 72 -0.94 -8.33 5.64
N GLU A 73 -1.08 -9.50 6.26
CA GLU A 73 -2.36 -10.16 6.45
C GLU A 73 -2.93 -9.76 7.81
N ARG A 74 -4.10 -9.13 7.80
CA ARG A 74 -4.91 -8.92 9.01
C ARG A 74 -6.07 -9.92 8.98
N LYS A 75 -6.02 -10.90 9.87
CA LYS A 75 -7.13 -11.83 10.13
C LYS A 75 -7.82 -11.49 11.45
N ILE A 76 -9.09 -11.86 11.54
CA ILE A 76 -9.95 -11.69 12.71
C ILE A 76 -9.94 -13.01 13.46
N LYS A 77 -9.56 -13.01 14.74
CA LYS A 77 -9.54 -14.23 15.54
C LYS A 77 -10.96 -14.69 15.86
N VAL A 78 -11.20 -15.99 15.75
CA VAL A 78 -12.49 -16.64 16.03
C VAL A 78 -12.30 -17.87 16.89
N SER A 79 -13.10 -17.98 17.94
CA SER A 79 -13.28 -19.23 18.71
C SER A 79 -14.50 -19.96 18.19
N ILE A 80 -14.37 -21.27 17.97
CA ILE A 80 -15.44 -22.13 17.46
C ILE A 80 -15.87 -23.10 18.57
N THR A 81 -17.16 -23.21 18.81
CA THR A 81 -17.73 -24.19 19.75
C THR A 81 -18.67 -25.12 19.00
N LEU A 82 -18.46 -26.43 19.12
CA LEU A 82 -19.36 -27.45 18.58
C LEU A 82 -20.16 -28.07 19.72
N ARG A 83 -21.49 -27.99 19.63
CA ARG A 83 -22.44 -28.55 20.60
C ARG A 83 -23.33 -29.60 19.97
N GLU A 84 -23.82 -30.50 20.81
CA GLU A 84 -24.86 -31.44 20.45
C GLU A 84 -26.25 -30.80 20.56
N ILE A 85 -27.13 -31.07 19.59
CA ILE A 85 -28.56 -30.76 19.64
C ILE A 85 -29.37 -32.05 19.38
N PRO A 86 -30.69 -32.09 19.69
CA PRO A 86 -31.49 -33.31 19.52
C PRO A 86 -31.37 -33.94 18.12
N ASP A 87 -31.50 -33.12 17.09
CA ASP A 87 -31.55 -33.57 15.68
C ASP A 87 -30.19 -33.51 14.96
N GLY A 88 -29.07 -33.27 15.67
CA GLY A 88 -27.75 -33.19 15.05
C GLY A 88 -26.73 -32.42 15.87
N ILE A 89 -26.04 -31.48 15.21
CA ILE A 89 -24.99 -30.66 15.81
C ILE A 89 -25.21 -29.17 15.54
N GLN A 90 -24.78 -28.35 16.48
CA GLN A 90 -24.73 -26.90 16.39
C GLN A 90 -23.28 -26.43 16.43
N ILE A 91 -22.93 -25.50 15.56
CA ILE A 91 -21.63 -24.82 15.55
C ILE A 91 -21.84 -23.34 15.83
N GLU A 92 -21.11 -22.83 16.81
CA GLU A 92 -21.08 -21.43 17.22
C GLU A 92 -19.69 -20.87 16.90
N GLY A 93 -19.63 -19.68 16.31
CA GLY A 93 -18.39 -18.94 16.07
C GLY A 93 -18.48 -17.58 16.74
N CYS A 94 -17.49 -17.25 17.56
CA CYS A 94 -17.39 -15.96 18.25
C CYS A 94 -16.06 -15.29 17.86
N ASP A 95 -16.13 -14.08 17.29
CA ASP A 95 -14.94 -13.34 16.90
C ASP A 95 -14.37 -12.43 18.02
N GLU A 96 -13.18 -11.88 17.79
CA GLU A 96 -12.47 -11.03 18.75
C GLU A 96 -13.17 -9.70 19.09
N ASP A 97 -14.15 -9.28 18.27
CA ASP A 97 -14.99 -8.12 18.53
C ASP A 97 -16.32 -8.50 19.23
N GLY A 98 -16.50 -9.77 19.58
CA GLY A 98 -17.69 -10.29 20.25
C GLY A 98 -18.87 -10.56 19.31
N VAL A 99 -18.66 -10.60 17.99
CA VAL A 99 -19.71 -10.99 17.04
C VAL A 99 -19.89 -12.50 17.10
N VAL A 100 -21.13 -12.94 17.33
CA VAL A 100 -21.48 -14.35 17.44
C VAL A 100 -22.39 -14.77 16.29
N ALA A 101 -22.10 -15.92 15.70
CA ALA A 101 -22.99 -16.60 14.77
C ALA A 101 -23.17 -18.06 15.19
N VAL A 102 -24.33 -18.63 14.85
CA VAL A 102 -24.69 -20.01 15.17
C VAL A 102 -25.28 -20.68 13.94
N ALA A 103 -24.81 -21.86 13.58
CA ALA A 103 -25.39 -22.68 12.51
C ALA A 103 -25.68 -24.09 13.02
N GLU A 104 -26.70 -24.73 12.46
CA GLU A 104 -27.12 -26.08 12.82
C GLU A 104 -27.08 -26.98 11.60
N HIS A 105 -26.81 -28.26 11.83
CA HIS A 105 -26.80 -29.25 10.78
C HIS A 105 -27.34 -30.58 11.31
N PRO A 106 -28.42 -31.09 10.70
CA PRO A 106 -28.96 -32.38 11.07
C PRO A 106 -27.98 -33.48 10.65
N VAL A 107 -27.62 -34.36 11.59
CA VAL A 107 -26.70 -35.46 11.31
C VAL A 107 -26.99 -36.62 12.25
N ALA A 108 -26.91 -37.84 11.72
CA ALA A 108 -27.02 -39.03 12.55
C ALA A 108 -25.82 -39.11 13.50
N LYS A 109 -26.09 -39.16 14.79
CA LYS A 109 -25.08 -39.23 15.85
C LYS A 109 -24.66 -40.68 16.07
N GLN A 110 -23.62 -41.10 15.37
CA GLN A 110 -23.02 -42.43 15.52
C GLN A 110 -21.83 -42.36 16.48
N PRO A 111 -21.84 -43.08 17.61
CA PRO A 111 -20.69 -43.12 18.52
C PRO A 111 -19.40 -43.46 17.78
N ALA A 112 -18.31 -42.77 18.10
CA ALA A 112 -17.03 -43.02 17.45
C ALA A 112 -16.35 -44.26 18.04
N ASP A 113 -15.93 -45.20 17.18
CA ASP A 113 -15.09 -46.34 17.59
C ASP A 113 -13.75 -45.90 18.22
N LYS A 114 -13.25 -44.73 17.78
CA LYS A 114 -12.01 -44.11 18.26
C LYS A 114 -12.26 -42.66 18.70
N PRO A 115 -12.74 -42.44 19.94
CA PRO A 115 -13.11 -41.12 20.43
C PRO A 115 -12.02 -40.06 20.29
N GLU A 116 -10.79 -40.36 20.70
CA GLU A 116 -9.65 -39.42 20.63
C GLU A 116 -9.34 -38.99 19.19
N GLN A 117 -9.40 -39.93 18.24
CA GLN A 117 -9.14 -39.65 16.84
C GLN A 117 -10.27 -38.82 16.21
N ALA A 118 -11.52 -39.11 16.59
CA ALA A 118 -12.68 -38.33 16.16
C ALA A 118 -12.58 -36.89 16.66
N ARG A 119 -12.23 -36.69 17.94
CA ARG A 119 -12.04 -35.35 18.53
C ARG A 119 -10.98 -34.54 17.77
N LYS A 120 -9.79 -35.13 17.58
CA LYS A 120 -8.70 -34.48 16.82
C LYS A 120 -9.11 -34.14 15.39
N THR A 121 -9.94 -34.99 14.77
CA THR A 121 -10.48 -34.75 13.42
C THR A 121 -11.43 -33.55 13.40
N ILE A 122 -12.33 -33.44 14.38
CA ILE A 122 -13.20 -32.27 14.52
C ILE A 122 -12.38 -30.99 14.67
N GLU A 123 -11.48 -30.95 15.65
CA GLU A 123 -10.64 -29.78 15.94
C GLU A 123 -9.84 -29.37 14.70
N THR A 124 -9.19 -30.34 14.04
CA THR A 124 -8.37 -30.08 12.85
C THR A 124 -9.18 -29.59 11.65
N GLN A 125 -10.39 -30.11 11.43
CA GLN A 125 -11.21 -29.71 10.27
C GLN A 125 -11.88 -28.36 10.49
N LEU A 126 -12.40 -28.10 11.70
CA LEU A 126 -13.04 -26.83 12.02
C LEU A 126 -12.04 -25.66 12.10
N ALA A 127 -10.81 -25.91 12.56
CA ALA A 127 -9.77 -24.89 12.65
C ALA A 127 -9.24 -24.38 11.29
N LYS A 128 -9.47 -25.12 10.19
CA LYS A 128 -8.94 -24.80 8.86
C LYS A 128 -9.72 -23.68 8.18
N LEU A 129 -9.60 -22.43 8.63
CA LEU A 129 -10.34 -21.30 8.04
C LEU A 129 -9.75 -20.77 6.72
N GLY A 130 -8.55 -21.20 6.33
CA GLY A 130 -8.00 -21.02 4.97
C GLY A 130 -7.93 -19.55 4.51
N ASN A 131 -8.43 -19.29 3.30
CA ASN A 131 -8.41 -17.99 2.61
C ASN A 131 -9.52 -17.02 3.07
N THR A 132 -10.11 -17.27 4.24
CA THR A 132 -11.11 -16.36 4.80
C THR A 132 -10.42 -15.24 5.57
N ILE A 133 -11.20 -14.22 5.93
CA ILE A 133 -10.74 -13.13 6.80
C ILE A 133 -10.54 -13.56 8.26
N PHE A 134 -10.78 -14.83 8.59
CA PHE A 134 -10.76 -15.35 9.95
C PHE A 134 -9.56 -16.25 10.22
N GLU A 135 -9.08 -16.22 11.45
CA GLU A 135 -8.09 -17.14 12.01
C GLU A 135 -8.73 -17.88 13.19
N CYS A 136 -8.62 -19.21 13.22
CA CYS A 136 -9.17 -19.98 14.32
C CYS A 136 -8.23 -19.91 15.52
N LEU A 137 -8.72 -19.35 16.64
CA LEU A 137 -7.99 -19.27 17.89
C LEU A 137 -8.11 -20.56 18.71
N ASP A 138 -9.33 -21.11 18.79
CA ASP A 138 -9.65 -22.28 19.61
C ASP A 138 -10.86 -23.02 19.03
N VAL A 139 -10.90 -24.34 19.22
CA VAL A 139 -12.06 -25.18 18.88
C VAL A 139 -12.47 -25.98 20.12
N ARG A 140 -13.65 -25.68 20.66
CA ARG A 140 -14.24 -26.39 21.80
C ARG A 140 -15.25 -27.41 21.32
N VAL A 141 -15.13 -28.64 21.82
CA VAL A 141 -16.04 -29.74 21.50
C VAL A 141 -16.81 -30.09 22.76
N GLU A 142 -18.08 -29.70 22.80
CA GLU A 142 -19.03 -29.88 23.91
C GLU A 142 -20.09 -30.91 23.50
N LEU A 143 -19.67 -32.17 23.42
CA LEU A 143 -20.54 -33.31 23.08
C LEU A 143 -20.70 -34.22 24.31
N SER A 144 -21.89 -34.75 24.54
CA SER A 144 -22.15 -35.66 25.66
C SER A 144 -21.39 -36.99 25.50
N THR A 145 -21.31 -37.47 24.26
CA THR A 145 -20.51 -38.61 23.82
C THR A 145 -19.75 -38.21 22.56
N MET A 146 -18.57 -38.79 22.36
CA MET A 146 -17.82 -38.53 21.14
C MET A 146 -18.44 -39.25 19.94
N TYR A 147 -18.84 -38.49 18.93
CA TYR A 147 -19.45 -39.01 17.71
C TYR A 147 -18.47 -38.97 16.52
N PHE A 148 -18.69 -39.88 15.57
CA PHE A 148 -18.02 -39.84 14.28
C PHE A 148 -18.80 -38.94 13.32
N PHE A 149 -18.15 -37.89 12.81
CA PHE A 149 -18.71 -37.05 11.75
C PHE A 149 -17.86 -37.19 10.49
N PRO A 150 -18.49 -37.43 9.32
CA PRO A 150 -17.79 -37.36 8.05
C PRO A 150 -17.12 -36.00 7.85
N THR A 151 -15.91 -36.00 7.27
CA THR A 151 -15.18 -34.77 6.98
C THR A 151 -15.96 -33.82 6.08
N ALA A 152 -16.82 -34.34 5.20
CA ALA A 152 -17.74 -33.57 4.38
C ALA A 152 -18.70 -32.70 5.22
N VAL A 153 -19.28 -33.29 6.28
CA VAL A 153 -20.20 -32.59 7.21
C VAL A 153 -19.45 -31.49 7.97
N LEU A 154 -18.26 -31.80 8.51
CA LEU A 154 -17.43 -30.82 9.21
C LEU A 154 -17.01 -29.65 8.28
N ASN A 155 -16.67 -29.96 7.03
CA ASN A 155 -16.31 -28.96 6.03
C ASN A 155 -17.50 -28.07 5.65
N GLU A 156 -18.70 -28.65 5.54
CA GLU A 156 -19.92 -27.89 5.29
C GLU A 156 -20.27 -26.99 6.47
N MET A 157 -20.18 -27.49 7.70
CA MET A 157 -20.42 -26.72 8.92
C MET A 157 -19.44 -25.56 9.06
N ARG A 158 -18.16 -25.81 8.80
CA ARG A 158 -17.14 -24.74 8.76
C ARG A 158 -17.49 -23.67 7.72
N ARG A 159 -17.94 -24.04 6.51
CA ARG A 159 -18.34 -23.05 5.50
C ARG A 159 -19.56 -22.25 5.93
N LYS A 160 -20.58 -22.94 6.48
CA LYS A 160 -21.82 -22.31 6.99
C LYS A 160 -21.53 -21.31 8.10
N ILE A 161 -20.71 -21.66 9.09
CA ILE A 161 -20.41 -20.76 10.21
C ILE A 161 -19.60 -19.54 9.75
N VAL A 162 -18.61 -19.73 8.88
CA VAL A 162 -17.82 -18.62 8.31
C VAL A 162 -18.72 -17.66 7.53
N GLN A 163 -19.61 -18.18 6.70
CA GLN A 163 -20.55 -17.36 5.93
C GLN A 163 -21.46 -16.57 6.87
N LYS A 164 -22.10 -17.24 7.83
CA LYS A 164 -23.04 -16.60 8.76
C LYS A 164 -22.35 -15.57 9.65
N LEU A 165 -21.12 -15.85 10.12
CA LEU A 165 -20.32 -14.90 10.89
C LEU A 165 -19.97 -13.67 10.06
N THR A 166 -19.64 -13.85 8.78
CA THR A 166 -19.41 -12.74 7.84
C THR A 166 -20.66 -11.87 7.68
N GLU A 167 -21.83 -12.48 7.49
CA GLU A 167 -23.11 -11.79 7.34
C GLU A 167 -23.47 -10.99 8.61
N VAL A 168 -23.39 -11.62 9.78
CA VAL A 168 -23.68 -10.96 11.06
C VAL A 168 -22.71 -9.81 11.31
N ARG A 169 -21.43 -9.99 10.98
CA ARG A 169 -20.40 -8.94 11.15
C ARG A 169 -20.62 -7.75 10.22
N LEU A 170 -21.03 -8.00 8.97
CA LEU A 170 -21.39 -6.92 8.04
C LEU A 170 -22.64 -6.17 8.50
N ALA A 171 -23.62 -6.88 9.05
CA ALA A 171 -24.84 -6.28 9.59
C ALA A 171 -24.61 -5.53 10.92
N SER A 172 -23.71 -6.02 11.77
CA SER A 172 -23.35 -5.40 13.06
C SER A 172 -22.40 -4.22 12.91
N ARG A 173 -21.86 -4.00 11.70
CA ARG A 173 -21.01 -2.86 11.37
C ARG A 173 -21.78 -1.56 11.62
N LYS A 174 -21.57 -0.98 12.79
CA LYS A 174 -21.96 0.40 13.04
C LYS A 174 -21.14 1.29 12.11
N PRO A 175 -21.77 2.18 11.33
CA PRO A 175 -21.03 3.26 10.69
C PRO A 175 -20.18 3.90 11.77
N ALA A 176 -18.88 4.10 11.51
CA ALA A 176 -18.06 4.89 12.41
C ALA A 176 -18.84 6.16 12.70
N ALA A 177 -19.15 6.43 13.97
CA ALA A 177 -19.87 7.63 14.35
C ALA A 177 -19.11 8.77 13.69
N MET A 178 -19.74 9.44 12.70
CA MET A 178 -19.08 10.52 11.99
C MET A 178 -18.66 11.53 13.05
N SER A 179 -17.36 11.57 13.36
CA SER A 179 -16.89 12.20 14.61
C SER A 179 -17.20 13.69 14.64
N LYS A 180 -17.50 14.27 13.48
CA LYS A 180 -18.23 15.53 13.33
C LYS A 180 -19.12 15.42 12.10
N ARG A 181 -20.35 15.94 12.17
CA ARG A 181 -21.06 16.36 10.95
C ARG A 181 -20.11 17.32 10.25
N VAL A 182 -19.77 17.05 9.00
CA VAL A 182 -19.11 18.05 8.14
C VAL A 182 -20.09 19.21 8.08
N THR A 183 -19.82 20.26 8.84
CA THR A 183 -20.58 21.51 8.71
C THR A 183 -20.40 21.99 7.29
N GLU A 184 -21.50 22.36 6.64
CA GLU A 184 -21.42 22.87 5.28
C GLU A 184 -20.52 24.10 5.26
N SER A 185 -19.42 24.00 4.52
CA SER A 185 -18.54 25.14 4.25
C SER A 185 -19.17 25.98 3.15
N PHE A 186 -19.35 27.27 3.44
CA PHE A 186 -19.75 28.29 2.47
C PHE A 186 -18.57 29.17 2.03
N VAL A 187 -17.35 28.76 2.36
CA VAL A 187 -16.14 29.49 1.98
C VAL A 187 -16.03 29.47 0.44
N ARG A 188 -15.71 30.61 -0.16
CA ARG A 188 -15.48 30.68 -1.61
C ARG A 188 -14.11 30.11 -1.96
N TYR A 189 -14.02 29.38 -3.05
CA TYR A 189 -12.73 28.95 -3.60
C TYR A 189 -11.99 30.19 -4.13
N PRO A 190 -10.66 30.31 -3.96
CA PRO A 190 -9.91 31.50 -4.37
C PRO A 190 -10.02 31.81 -5.87
N GLU A 191 -10.07 30.78 -6.70
CA GLU A 191 -10.14 30.89 -8.15
C GLU A 191 -11.57 30.67 -8.66
N LYS A 192 -11.97 31.43 -9.69
CA LYS A 192 -13.28 31.24 -10.34
C LYS A 192 -13.26 30.21 -11.47
N GLN A 193 -12.08 29.84 -11.94
CA GLN A 193 -11.89 28.92 -13.05
C GLN A 193 -10.81 27.92 -12.67
N ILE A 194 -11.14 26.65 -12.78
CA ILE A 194 -10.21 25.55 -12.55
C ILE A 194 -9.96 24.86 -13.88
N GLY A 195 -8.71 24.91 -14.35
CA GLY A 195 -8.25 24.16 -15.51
C GLY A 195 -8.01 22.68 -15.18
N TYR A 196 -7.60 21.92 -16.18
CA TYR A 196 -7.33 20.48 -16.08
C TYR A 196 -6.31 20.09 -14.98
N CYS A 197 -5.44 21.00 -14.54
CA CYS A 197 -4.51 20.80 -13.41
C CYS A 197 -5.21 20.74 -12.04
N GLY A 198 -6.51 21.06 -11.96
CA GLY A 198 -7.29 21.01 -10.73
C GLY A 198 -7.76 19.62 -10.31
N ASN A 199 -7.36 18.57 -11.03
CA ASN A 199 -7.62 17.16 -10.70
C ASN A 199 -9.10 16.82 -10.47
N VAL A 200 -9.99 17.48 -11.22
CA VAL A 200 -11.44 17.21 -11.15
C VAL A 200 -11.78 15.96 -11.96
N LEU A 201 -11.62 14.79 -11.32
CA LEU A 201 -11.82 13.47 -11.93
C LEU A 201 -13.24 12.90 -11.77
N ASN A 202 -14.04 13.43 -10.85
CA ASN A 202 -15.37 12.89 -10.57
C ASN A 202 -16.40 13.98 -10.27
N GLU A 203 -17.67 13.60 -10.30
CA GLU A 203 -18.80 14.51 -10.06
C GLU A 203 -18.79 15.12 -8.66
N LYS A 204 -18.29 14.40 -7.65
CA LYS A 204 -18.20 14.91 -6.28
C LYS A 204 -17.21 16.08 -6.20
N ALA A 205 -16.06 15.97 -6.87
CA ALA A 205 -15.09 17.06 -6.98
C ALA A 205 -15.69 18.26 -7.74
N ARG A 206 -16.34 18.00 -8.88
CA ARG A 206 -17.01 19.07 -9.65
C ARG A 206 -18.07 19.80 -8.82
N HIS A 207 -18.88 19.06 -8.07
CA HIS A 207 -19.87 19.61 -7.16
C HIS A 207 -19.24 20.44 -6.05
N PHE A 208 -18.13 19.97 -5.47
CA PHE A 208 -17.38 20.72 -4.46
C PHE A 208 -16.95 22.10 -5.00
N TYR A 209 -16.28 22.16 -6.15
CA TYR A 209 -15.83 23.43 -6.74
C TYR A 209 -16.99 24.37 -7.07
N ARG A 210 -18.06 23.85 -7.70
CA ARG A 210 -19.27 24.62 -8.01
C ARG A 210 -19.92 25.19 -6.75
N LYS A 211 -20.04 24.38 -5.68
CA LYS A 211 -20.57 24.82 -4.38
C LYS A 211 -19.75 25.96 -3.78
N HIS A 212 -18.44 25.96 -3.99
CA HIS A 212 -17.53 26.99 -3.50
C HIS A 212 -17.38 28.18 -4.48
N GLY A 213 -18.24 28.30 -5.49
CA GLY A 213 -18.30 29.47 -6.38
C GLY A 213 -17.39 29.44 -7.60
N VAL A 214 -16.81 28.29 -7.94
CA VAL A 214 -16.09 28.12 -9.20
C VAL A 214 -17.10 28.05 -10.36
N GLU A 215 -16.90 28.89 -11.37
CA GLU A 215 -17.80 29.06 -12.51
C GLU A 215 -17.44 28.13 -13.67
N VAL A 216 -16.15 27.87 -13.86
CA VAL A 216 -15.63 26.98 -14.91
C VAL A 216 -14.78 25.89 -14.27
N VAL A 217 -15.13 24.63 -14.56
CA VAL A 217 -14.41 23.46 -14.04
C VAL A 217 -14.12 22.55 -15.20
N GLU A 218 -12.87 22.59 -15.67
CA GLU A 218 -12.38 21.68 -16.68
C GLU A 218 -12.13 20.28 -16.08
N PRO A 219 -12.40 19.18 -16.82
CA PRO A 219 -12.02 17.84 -16.37
C PRO A 219 -10.50 17.72 -16.20
N ALA A 220 -10.08 16.87 -15.27
CA ALA A 220 -8.68 16.49 -15.16
C ALA A 220 -8.17 15.80 -16.44
N ALA A 221 -6.86 15.82 -16.67
CA ALA A 221 -6.24 15.19 -17.83
C ALA A 221 -6.59 13.69 -17.93
N GLU A 222 -6.59 12.98 -16.81
CA GLU A 222 -6.84 11.54 -16.71
C GLU A 222 -8.31 11.17 -16.95
N ALA A 223 -9.20 12.14 -17.05
CA ALA A 223 -10.58 11.93 -17.50
C ALA A 223 -10.68 11.68 -19.02
N GLY A 224 -9.55 11.60 -19.73
CA GLY A 224 -9.51 11.39 -21.19
C GLY A 224 -9.52 12.68 -21.99
N LEU A 225 -9.00 13.77 -21.41
CA LEU A 225 -8.90 15.06 -22.09
C LEU A 225 -7.91 14.97 -23.27
N VAL A 226 -8.18 15.66 -24.37
CA VAL A 226 -7.19 15.80 -25.46
C VAL A 226 -6.07 16.73 -24.97
N MET A 227 -4.89 16.15 -24.76
CA MET A 227 -3.72 16.84 -24.20
C MET A 227 -2.81 17.51 -25.24
N LYS A 228 -3.11 17.36 -26.53
CA LYS A 228 -2.36 18.01 -27.60
C LYS A 228 -2.34 19.54 -27.43
N GLY A 229 -1.15 20.12 -27.48
CA GLY A 229 -0.88 21.54 -27.23
C GLY A 229 -0.93 21.96 -25.76
N ARG A 230 -1.15 21.05 -24.81
CA ARG A 230 -1.28 21.37 -23.38
C ARG A 230 0.00 21.04 -22.63
N GLN A 231 0.25 21.81 -21.56
CA GLN A 231 1.39 21.62 -20.69
C GLN A 231 1.19 20.37 -19.83
N VAL A 232 2.13 19.43 -19.88
CA VAL A 232 2.11 18.18 -19.12
C VAL A 232 3.07 18.19 -17.93
N MET A 233 4.07 19.08 -17.94
CA MET A 233 5.05 19.17 -16.85
C MET A 233 5.63 20.58 -16.76
N THR A 234 5.92 21.01 -15.53
CA THR A 234 6.79 22.15 -15.22
C THR A 234 7.94 21.64 -14.39
N THR A 235 9.17 22.03 -14.71
CA THR A 235 10.35 21.63 -13.95
C THR A 235 11.36 22.76 -13.85
N LYS A 236 12.07 22.80 -12.71
CA LYS A 236 13.24 23.68 -12.51
C LYS A 236 14.47 23.20 -13.28
N TYR A 237 14.47 21.93 -13.70
CA TYR A 237 15.56 21.39 -14.50
C TYR A 237 15.55 22.02 -15.89
N CYS A 238 16.63 22.73 -16.25
CA CYS A 238 16.75 23.42 -17.53
C CYS A 238 17.73 22.68 -18.45
N LEU A 239 17.23 22.03 -19.50
CA LEU A 239 18.09 21.31 -20.45
C LEU A 239 19.11 22.23 -21.14
N ARG A 240 18.76 23.49 -21.44
CA ARG A 240 19.73 24.44 -22.00
C ARG A 240 20.91 24.71 -21.06
N GLU A 241 20.66 24.84 -19.77
CA GLU A 241 21.74 25.01 -18.79
C GLU A 241 22.63 23.77 -18.73
N GLN A 242 22.00 22.60 -18.69
CA GLN A 242 22.70 21.31 -18.57
C GLN A 242 23.52 20.95 -19.80
N LEU A 243 23.08 21.41 -20.98
CA LEU A 243 23.80 21.26 -22.24
C LEU A 243 24.78 22.42 -22.53
N GLY A 244 24.92 23.40 -21.62
CA GLY A 244 25.81 24.55 -21.83
C GLY A 244 25.32 25.55 -22.89
N LEU A 245 24.04 25.50 -23.26
CA LEU A 245 23.38 26.35 -24.27
C LEU A 245 22.70 27.59 -23.66
N CYS A 246 22.82 27.79 -22.35
CA CYS A 246 22.22 28.93 -21.65
C CYS A 246 23.09 30.18 -21.82
N THR A 247 22.55 31.21 -22.47
CA THR A 247 23.22 32.50 -22.71
C THR A 247 22.94 33.53 -21.60
N GLY A 248 22.29 33.11 -20.51
CA GLY A 248 21.87 33.99 -19.41
C GLY A 248 20.64 34.85 -19.76
N ALA A 249 19.94 35.32 -18.73
CA ALA A 249 18.69 36.08 -18.86
C ALA A 249 18.86 37.42 -19.61
N SER A 250 20.08 37.96 -19.66
CA SER A 250 20.41 39.28 -20.19
C SER A 250 20.69 39.29 -21.71
N SER A 251 20.78 38.13 -22.34
CA SER A 251 21.26 38.02 -23.72
C SER A 251 20.22 38.38 -24.79
N GLY A 252 18.95 38.57 -24.41
CA GLY A 252 17.86 38.95 -25.33
C GLY A 252 17.57 37.94 -26.46
N THR A 253 18.29 36.82 -26.50
CA THR A 253 18.15 35.79 -27.53
C THR A 253 17.07 34.80 -27.10
N ALA A 254 16.02 34.68 -27.91
CA ALA A 254 14.99 33.70 -27.70
C ALA A 254 15.60 32.29 -27.69
N ALA A 255 15.14 31.45 -26.77
CA ALA A 255 15.54 30.06 -26.74
C ALA A 255 15.11 29.36 -28.03
N GLU A 256 16.03 28.62 -28.66
CA GLU A 256 15.63 27.68 -29.69
C GLU A 256 14.63 26.68 -29.11
N THR A 257 13.58 26.38 -29.86
CA THR A 257 12.58 25.40 -29.45
C THR A 257 13.20 24.02 -29.49
N MET A 258 13.09 23.28 -28.40
CA MET A 258 13.56 21.91 -28.29
C MET A 258 12.39 20.95 -28.13
N PHE A 259 12.63 19.68 -28.45
CA PHE A 259 11.64 18.63 -28.31
C PHE A 259 12.24 17.43 -27.57
N LEU A 260 11.46 16.83 -26.69
CA LEU A 260 11.72 15.49 -26.17
C LEU A 260 10.94 14.48 -27.02
N VAL A 261 11.54 13.33 -27.25
CA VAL A 261 10.89 12.19 -27.88
C VAL A 261 11.05 11.01 -26.95
N ASP A 262 9.94 10.36 -26.60
CA ASP A 262 9.99 9.17 -25.76
C ASP A 262 10.18 7.87 -26.56
N GLU A 263 10.24 6.74 -25.87
CA GLU A 263 10.44 5.41 -26.48
C GLU A 263 9.31 4.99 -27.44
N GLU A 264 8.12 5.56 -27.28
CA GLU A 264 6.95 5.32 -28.14
C GLU A 264 6.89 6.31 -29.32
N GLY A 265 7.86 7.22 -29.45
CA GLY A 265 7.92 8.23 -30.50
C GLY A 265 7.02 9.45 -30.26
N ARG A 266 6.42 9.59 -29.07
CA ARG A 266 5.62 10.78 -28.73
C ARG A 266 6.54 11.98 -28.58
N THR A 267 6.11 13.09 -29.17
CA THR A 267 6.89 14.33 -29.19
C THR A 267 6.36 15.31 -28.16
N PHE A 268 7.27 15.94 -27.41
CA PHE A 268 6.95 16.93 -26.40
C PHE A 268 7.74 18.20 -26.65
N ARG A 269 7.06 19.33 -26.85
CA ARG A 269 7.69 20.62 -27.08
C ARG A 269 8.13 21.24 -25.76
N LEU A 270 9.34 21.79 -25.74
CA LEU A 270 9.93 22.46 -24.59
C LEU A 270 9.84 23.98 -24.75
N GLU A 271 9.29 24.64 -23.73
CA GLU A 271 9.36 26.09 -23.57
C GLU A 271 10.25 26.44 -22.39
N PHE A 272 11.36 27.13 -22.67
CA PHE A 272 12.32 27.53 -21.64
C PHE A 272 11.90 28.82 -20.94
N GLN A 273 11.81 28.78 -19.62
CA GLN A 273 11.43 29.89 -18.78
C GLN A 273 12.69 30.60 -18.26
N CYS A 274 13.36 31.33 -19.16
CA CYS A 274 14.54 32.13 -18.82
C CYS A 274 14.21 33.16 -17.72
N GLY A 275 15.09 33.30 -16.72
CA GLY A 275 14.86 34.14 -15.53
C GLY A 275 14.51 33.32 -14.27
N PHE A 276 13.45 32.51 -14.31
CA PHE A 276 13.07 31.63 -13.19
C PHE A 276 13.83 30.29 -13.17
N CYS A 277 14.66 30.05 -14.18
CA CYS A 277 15.42 28.83 -14.47
C CYS A 277 14.54 27.57 -14.41
N GLY A 278 13.97 27.22 -15.55
CA GLY A 278 13.17 26.01 -15.72
C GLY A 278 12.64 25.85 -17.14
N MET A 279 11.83 24.82 -17.33
CA MET A 279 11.12 24.57 -18.58
C MET A 279 9.70 24.06 -18.33
N ALA A 280 8.82 24.40 -19.26
CA ALA A 280 7.50 23.82 -19.41
C ALA A 280 7.54 22.83 -20.58
N VAL A 281 6.89 21.68 -20.39
CA VAL A 281 6.81 20.59 -21.36
C VAL A 281 5.38 20.51 -21.85
N PHE A 282 5.19 20.54 -23.17
CA PHE A 282 3.89 20.48 -23.83
C PHE A 282 3.78 19.20 -24.65
N CYS A 283 2.62 18.54 -24.62
CA CYS A 283 2.34 17.40 -25.49
C CYS A 283 2.00 17.90 -26.90
N GLU A 284 2.62 17.35 -27.95
CA GLU A 284 2.29 17.64 -29.36
C GLU A 284 1.38 16.58 -30.00
#